data_AF-A0AAV6DMV8-F1
#
_entry.id   AF-A0AAV6DMV8-F1
#
_cell.length_a   1.000
_cell.length_b   1.000
_cell.length_c   1.000
_cell.angle_alpha   90.00
_cell.angle_beta   90.00
_cell.angle_gamma   90.00
#
_symmetry.space_group_name_H-M   'P 1'
#
loop_
_entity.id
_entity.type
_entity.pdbx_description
1 polymer ?
#
loop_
_entity_poly.entity_id
_entity_poly.type
_entity_poly.pdbx_seq_one_letter_code
_entity_poly.pdbx_strand_id
1 'polypeptide(L)' 'MGVYAELRGFVLTHRECGVLRGASKPLEDGGVRLAVICPCGARFARSVSALDPDAERLQEALASFGS' A
#
# COMPACT_ATOMS: atom_id res chain seq x y z
N MET A 1 0.22 -1.72 15.47
CA MET A 1 0.26 -0.68 14.41
C MET A 1 -0.45 -1.25 13.20
N GLY A 2 -1.38 -0.52 12.59
CA GLY A 2 -2.15 -1.01 11.43
C GLY A 2 -1.38 -0.93 10.11
N VAL A 3 -1.90 -1.58 9.07
CA VAL A 3 -1.27 -1.64 7.73
C VAL A 3 -1.04 -0.24 7.15
N TYR A 4 -1.95 0.71 7.40
CA TYR A 4 -1.79 2.10 6.99
C TYR A 4 -0.56 2.78 7.64
N ALA A 5 -0.32 2.54 8.93
CA ALA A 5 0.85 3.08 9.61
C ALA A 5 2.15 2.50 9.05
N GLU A 6 2.18 1.21 8.72
CA GLU A 6 3.33 0.57 8.06
C GLU A 6 3.57 1.14 6.66
N LEU A 7 2.51 1.30 5.85
CA LEU A 7 2.58 1.91 4.52
C LEU A 7 3.14 3.34 4.61
N ARG A 8 2.62 4.15 5.53
CA ARG A 8 3.12 5.51 5.77
C ARG A 8 4.60 5.51 6.14
N GLY A 9 5.04 4.59 6.99
CA GLY A 9 6.46 4.43 7.34
C GLY A 9 7.33 4.10 6.14
N PHE A 10 6.87 3.17 5.27
CA PHE A 10 7.56 2.82 4.04
C PHE A 10 7.69 4.03 3.09
N VAL A 11 6.59 4.75 2.86
CA VAL A 11 6.58 5.94 2.00
C VAL A 11 7.54 7.01 2.51
N LEU A 12 7.52 7.30 3.81
CA LEU A 12 8.42 8.28 4.41
C LEU A 12 9.89 7.87 4.29
N THR A 13 10.19 6.58 4.47
CA THR A 13 11.56 6.04 4.33
C THR A 13 12.08 6.15 2.89
N HIS A 14 11.19 6.01 1.91
CA HIS A 14 11.57 5.93 0.49
C HIS A 14 11.20 7.17 -0.34
N ARG A 15 10.74 8.25 0.28
CA ARG A 15 10.26 9.46 -0.43
C ARG A 15 11.31 10.11 -1.34
N GLU A 16 12.59 9.98 -0.98
CA GLU A 16 13.71 10.57 -1.75
C GLU A 16 14.18 9.64 -2.88
N CYS A 17 13.71 8.39 -2.94
CA CYS A 17 14.14 7.43 -3.96
C CYS A 17 13.50 7.70 -5.33
N GLY A 18 12.47 8.55 -5.40
CA GLY A 18 11.73 8.87 -6.61
C GLY A 18 10.27 8.44 -6.54
N VAL A 19 9.64 8.24 -7.69
CA VAL A 19 8.20 7.92 -7.79
C VAL A 19 7.96 6.48 -7.35
N LEU A 20 7.19 6.32 -6.27
CA LEU A 20 6.69 5.02 -5.81
C LEU A 20 5.53 4.55 -6.70
N ARG A 21 5.47 3.25 -6.99
CA ARG A 21 4.38 2.66 -7.78
C ARG A 21 3.52 1.76 -6.92
N GLY A 22 2.21 2.00 -6.94
CA GLY A 22 1.22 1.24 -6.19
C GLY A 22 0.44 0.28 -7.06
N ALA A 23 0.05 -0.86 -6.50
CA ALA A 23 -0.89 -1.78 -7.10
C ALA A 23 -1.77 -2.42 -6.03
N SER A 24 -3.03 -2.68 -6.38
CA SER A 24 -3.95 -3.45 -5.56
C SER A 24 -4.55 -4.60 -6.36
N LYS A 25 -4.86 -5.71 -5.69
CA LYS A 25 -5.59 -6.84 -6.25
C LYS A 25 -6.68 -7.29 -5.27
N PRO A 26 -7.95 -7.39 -5.69
CA PRO A 26 -9.00 -7.98 -4.85
C PRO A 26 -8.67 -9.42 -4.43
N LEU A 27 -9.13 -9.82 -3.24
CA LEU A 27 -9.07 -11.18 -2.72
C LEU A 27 -10.47 -11.81 -2.68
N GLU A 28 -10.54 -13.14 -2.69
CA GLU A 28 -11.82 -13.89 -2.73
C GLU A 28 -12.67 -13.69 -1.47
N ASP A 29 -12.06 -13.36 -0.34
CA ASP A 29 -12.70 -13.09 0.95
C ASP A 29 -13.18 -11.63 1.10
N GLY A 30 -13.17 -10.86 0.00
CA GLY A 30 -13.52 -9.43 0.00
C GLY A 30 -12.38 -8.51 0.46
N GLY A 31 -11.24 -9.06 0.89
CA GLY A 31 -10.05 -8.28 1.19
C GLY A 31 -9.35 -7.77 -0.08
N VAL A 32 -8.21 -7.13 0.14
CA VAL A 32 -7.36 -6.62 -0.95
C VAL A 32 -5.89 -6.87 -0.63
N ARG A 33 -5.13 -7.32 -1.63
CA ARG A 33 -3.66 -7.37 -1.58
C ARG A 33 -3.11 -6.08 -2.14
N LEU A 34 -2.33 -5.38 -1.33
CA LEU A 34 -1.68 -4.12 -1.65
C LEU A 34 -0.18 -4.36 -1.88
N ALA A 35 0.38 -3.65 -2.85
CA ALA A 35 1.81 -3.59 -3.07
C ALA A 35 2.25 -2.17 -3.43
N VAL A 36 3.37 -1.73 -2.85
CA VAL A 36 4.08 -0.51 -3.27
C VAL A 36 5.52 -0.86 -3.55
N ILE A 37 6.02 -0.45 -4.71
CA ILE A 37 7.39 -0.70 -5.16
C ILE A 37 8.12 0.64 -5.25
N CYS A 38 9.30 0.67 -4.65
CA CYS A 38 10.24 1.78 -4.75
C CYS A 38 11.25 1.50 -5.88
N PRO A 39 11.68 2.52 -6.65
CA PRO A 39 12.73 2.36 -7.66
C PRO A 39 14.08 1.87 -7.11
N CYS A 40 14.34 2.00 -5.80
CA CYS A 40 15.53 1.40 -5.18
C CYS A 40 15.44 -0.13 -5.00
N GLY A 41 14.32 -0.76 -5.38
CA GLY A 41 14.08 -2.20 -5.24
C GLY A 41 13.33 -2.60 -3.98
N ALA A 42 13.10 -1.67 -3.04
CA ALA A 42 12.32 -1.96 -1.84
C ALA A 42 10.84 -2.19 -2.19
N ARG A 43 10.22 -3.14 -1.47
CA ARG A 43 8.81 -3.53 -1.70
C ARG A 43 8.06 -3.60 -0.39
N PHE A 44 6.91 -2.93 -0.36
CA PHE A 44 5.89 -3.11 0.66
C PHE A 44 4.76 -3.98 0.09
N ALA A 45 4.35 -5.02 0.80
CA ALA A 45 3.21 -5.85 0.40
C ALA A 45 2.45 -6.39 1.62
N ARG A 46 1.13 -6.20 1.62
CA ARG A 46 0.23 -6.63 2.69
C ARG A 46 -1.12 -7.06 2.13
N SER A 47 -1.74 -8.06 2.77
CA SER A 47 -3.16 -8.36 2.59
C SER A 47 -3.94 -7.60 3.65
N VAL A 48 -5.03 -6.98 3.25
CA VAL A 48 -5.92 -6.18 4.10
C VAL A 48 -7.30 -6.80 4.02
N SER A 49 -7.90 -7.10 5.17
CA SER A 49 -9.27 -7.61 5.23
C SER A 49 -10.27 -6.50 4.87
N ALA A 50 -11.43 -6.86 4.32
CA ALA A 50 -12.55 -5.93 4.20
C ALA A 50 -13.02 -5.35 5.55
N LEU A 51 -12.73 -6.06 6.65
CA LEU A 51 -13.07 -5.64 8.01
C LEU A 51 -12.00 -4.73 8.64
N ASP A 52 -10.91 -4.46 7.94
CA ASP A 52 -9.88 -3.55 8.44
C ASP A 52 -10.42 -2.11 8.43
N PRO A 53 -10.39 -1.39 9.57
CA PRO A 53 -10.93 -0.04 9.66
C PRO A 53 -10.19 0.97 8.76
N ASP A 54 -8.97 0.66 8.32
CA ASP A 54 -8.18 1.50 7.42
C ASP A 54 -8.26 1.03 5.94
N ALA A 55 -9.09 0.02 5.61
CA ALA A 55 -9.14 -0.57 4.27
C ALA A 55 -9.44 0.48 3.17
N GLU A 56 -10.40 1.38 3.41
CA GLU A 56 -10.76 2.45 2.47
C GLU A 56 -9.61 3.45 2.29
N ARG A 57 -9.03 3.94 3.39
CA ARG A 57 -7.88 4.86 3.37
C ARG A 57 -6.67 4.27 2.66
N LEU A 58 -6.46 2.96 2.80
CA LEU A 58 -5.40 2.23 2.11
C LEU A 58 -5.63 2.17 0.60
N GLN A 59 -6.86 1.97 0.15
CA GLN A 59 -7.19 1.98 -1.28
C GLN A 59 -7.03 3.39 -1.87
N GLU A 60 -7.52 4.43 -1.19
CA GLU A 60 -7.31 5.83 -1.59
C GLU A 60 -5.82 6.20 -1.68
N ALA A 61 -5.04 5.80 -0.67
CA ALA A 61 -3.59 6.02 -0.67
C ALA A 61 -2.92 5.34 -1.86
N LEU A 62 -3.36 4.14 -2.27
CA LEU A 62 -2.80 3.48 -3.44
C LEU A 62 -3.15 4.14 -4.76
N ALA A 63 -4.35 4.70 -4.88
CA ALA A 63 -4.74 5.48 -6.06
C ALA A 63 -3.81 6.68 -6.26
N SER A 64 -3.20 7.21 -5.19
CA SER A 64 -2.24 8.31 -5.27
C SER A 64 -0.86 7.92 -5.85
N PHE A 65 -0.50 6.63 -5.88
CA PHE A 65 0.80 6.19 -6.41
C PHE A 65 0.86 6.09 -7.94
N GLY A 66 -0.26 6.31 -8.64
CA GLY A 66 -0.31 6.30 -10.10
C GLY A 66 -0.09 4.90 -10.71
N SER A 67 -1.04 4.48 -11.55
CA SER A 67 -0.91 3.34 -12.46
C SER A 67 0.10 3.59 -13.57
#